data_AF-A0A930RG47-F1
#
_entry.id   AF-A0A930RG47-F1
#
_cell.length_a   1.000
_cell.length_b   1.000
_cell.length_c   1.000
_cell.angle_alpha   90.00
_cell.angle_beta   90.00
_cell.angle_gamma   90.00
#
_symmetry.space_group_name_H-M   'P 1'
#
loop_
_entity.id
_entity.type
_entity.pdbx_description
1 polymer ?
#
loop_
_entity_poly.entity_id
_entity_poly.type
_entity_poly.pdbx_seq_one_letter_code
_entity_poly.pdbx_strand_id
1 'polypeptide(L)' 'PYSAEGNVEGGAKYLSELMNTFGGDVKKAVAAYNAGPNAVKAYGGVPPYAETQDYVNRVLDIYR' A
#
# COMPACT_ATOMS: atom_id res chain seq x y z
N PRO A 1 -1.51 0.02 -18.94
CA PRO A 1 -2.02 -1.05 -18.05
C PRO A 1 -0.84 -1.86 -17.47
N TYR A 2 -0.43 -1.56 -16.24
CA TYR A 2 0.61 -2.32 -15.54
C TYR A 2 -0.03 -3.62 -15.03
N SER A 3 0.06 -4.66 -15.84
CA SER A 3 -0.41 -6.01 -15.53
C SER A 3 0.42 -6.60 -14.38
N ALA A 4 -0.27 -7.14 -13.38
CA ALA A 4 0.32 -7.59 -12.12
C ALA A 4 1.18 -8.88 -12.25
N GLU A 5 1.25 -9.50 -13.42
CA GLU A 5 2.07 -10.70 -13.64
C GLU A 5 3.55 -10.41 -13.98
N GLY A 6 3.95 -9.14 -14.05
CA GLY A 6 5.27 -8.71 -14.54
C GLY A 6 6.38 -8.47 -13.52
N ASN A 7 6.22 -8.78 -12.22
CA ASN A 7 7.30 -9.18 -11.29
C ASN A 7 6.78 -9.10 -9.86
N VAL A 8 6.40 -10.25 -9.28
CA VAL A 8 6.21 -10.40 -7.82
C VAL A 8 7.38 -9.77 -7.05
N GLU A 9 8.60 -9.90 -7.59
CA GLU A 9 9.81 -9.25 -7.06
C GLU A 9 9.75 -7.72 -7.08
N GLY A 10 9.25 -7.11 -8.17
CA GLY A 10 9.10 -5.67 -8.29
C GLY A 10 8.03 -5.12 -7.34
N GLY A 11 6.90 -5.84 -7.22
CA GLY A 11 5.86 -5.53 -6.24
C GLY A 11 6.35 -5.68 -4.79
N ALA A 12 7.06 -6.77 -4.48
CA ALA A 12 7.64 -7.01 -3.15
C ALA A 12 8.72 -5.99 -2.78
N LYS A 13 9.60 -5.64 -3.73
CA LYS A 13 10.61 -4.60 -3.54
C LYS A 13 9.95 -3.25 -3.29
N TYR A 14 8.95 -2.88 -4.09
CA TYR A 14 8.25 -1.62 -3.92
C TYR A 14 7.51 -1.55 -2.57
N LEU A 15 6.85 -2.64 -2.16
CA LEU A 15 6.23 -2.72 -0.84
C LEU A 15 7.27 -2.58 0.28
N SER A 16 8.45 -3.19 0.16
CA SER A 16 9.55 -3.04 1.12
C SER A 16 10.04 -1.58 1.22
N GLU A 17 10.17 -0.87 0.09
CA GLU A 17 10.50 0.55 0.06
C GLU A 17 9.43 1.41 0.78
N LEU A 18 8.14 1.08 0.60
CA LEU A 18 7.04 1.73 1.29
C LEU A 18 7.05 1.42 2.80
N MET A 19 7.33 0.19 3.20
CA MET A 19 7.49 -0.18 4.60
C MET A 19 8.57 0.66 5.29
N ASN A 20 9.72 0.86 4.64
CA ASN A 20 10.76 1.75 5.14
C ASN A 20 10.29 3.22 5.17
N THR A 21 9.62 3.68 4.12
CA THR A 21 9.09 5.06 4.01
C THR A 21 8.11 5.40 5.14
N PHE A 22 7.30 4.44 5.57
CA PHE A 22 6.28 4.62 6.61
C PHE A 22 6.69 4.03 7.96
N GLY A 23 7.98 3.77 8.18
CA GLY A 23 8.51 3.38 9.49
C GLY A 23 7.97 2.06 10.03
N GLY A 24 7.68 1.10 9.13
CA GLY A 24 7.12 -0.20 9.49
C GLY A 24 5.60 -0.20 9.68
N ASP A 25 4.90 0.90 9.45
CA ASP A 25 3.44 0.95 9.48
C ASP A 25 2.86 0.23 8.26
N VAL A 26 2.53 -1.05 8.45
CA VAL A 26 1.95 -1.93 7.42
C VAL A 26 0.70 -1.31 6.80
N LYS A 27 -0.17 -0.68 7.61
CA LYS A 27 -1.42 -0.09 7.13
C LYS A 27 -1.14 1.05 6.16
N LYS A 28 -0.18 1.92 6.48
CA LYS A 28 0.24 3.02 5.59
C LYS A 28 0.97 2.53 4.35
N ALA A 29 1.83 1.52 4.48
CA ALA A 29 2.54 0.95 3.33
C ALA A 29 1.57 0.30 2.32
N VAL A 30 0.61 -0.50 2.79
CA VAL A 30 -0.42 -1.11 1.94
C VAL A 30 -1.32 -0.04 1.30
N ALA A 31 -1.71 0.99 2.06
CA ALA A 31 -2.48 2.11 1.51
C ALA A 31 -1.69 2.86 0.43
N ALA A 32 -0.38 3.06 0.63
CA ALA A 32 0.48 3.76 -0.32
C ALA A 32 0.76 2.93 -1.58
N TYR A 33 0.75 1.61 -1.48
CA TYR A 33 0.86 0.72 -2.64
C TYR A 33 -0.33 0.88 -3.58
N ASN A 34 -1.54 1.10 -3.05
CA ASN A 34 -2.77 1.29 -3.83
C ASN A 34 -3.00 2.75 -4.25
N ALA A 35 -2.91 3.71 -3.32
CA ALA A 35 -3.25 5.12 -3.56
C ALA A 35 -2.04 6.03 -3.87
N GLY A 36 -0.83 5.49 -3.79
CA GLY A 36 0.41 6.25 -3.90
C GLY A 36 0.87 6.86 -2.56
N PRO A 37 2.19 6.94 -2.31
CA PRO A 37 2.74 7.42 -1.04
C PRO A 37 2.47 8.91 -0.79
N ASN A 38 2.32 9.72 -1.85
CA ASN A 38 2.02 11.14 -1.70
C ASN A 38 0.63 11.39 -1.12
N ALA A 39 -0.37 10.58 -1.52
CA ALA A 39 -1.70 10.65 -0.95
C ALA A 39 -1.66 10.29 0.55
N VAL A 40 -1.02 9.18 0.90
CA VAL A 40 -0.91 8.75 2.31
C VAL A 40 -0.18 9.78 3.17
N LYS A 41 0.88 10.42 2.64
CA LYS A 41 1.58 11.52 3.31
C LYS A 41 0.68 12.74 3.50
N ALA A 42 -0.06 13.15 2.46
CA ALA A 42 -0.96 14.31 2.51
C ALA A 42 -2.10 14.13 3.52
N TYR A 43 -2.64 12.91 3.64
CA TYR A 43 -3.70 12.59 4.61
C TYR A 43 -3.18 12.14 5.99
N GLY A 44 -1.87 11.94 6.15
CA GLY A 44 -1.26 11.40 7.38
C GLY A 44 -1.61 9.94 7.70
N GLY A 45 -2.26 9.24 6.76
CA GLY A 45 -2.85 7.92 6.96
C GLY A 45 -3.56 7.41 5.71
N VAL A 46 -4.48 6.47 5.88
CA VAL A 46 -5.25 5.92 4.75
C VAL A 46 -6.16 7.03 4.17
N PRO A 47 -6.03 7.37 2.88
CA PRO A 47 -6.86 8.40 2.26
C PRO A 47 -8.34 7.99 2.24
N PRO A 48 -9.29 8.95 2.15
CA PRO A 48 -10.73 8.70 2.10
C PRO A 48 -11.19 8.22 0.73
N TYR A 49 -10.42 7.33 0.09
CA TYR A 49 -10.77 6.68 -1.16
C TYR A 49 -11.36 5.32 -0.83
N ALA A 50 -12.61 5.09 -1.22
CA ALA A 50 -13.34 3.85 -0.89
C ALA A 50 -12.54 2.61 -1.31
N GLU A 51 -11.99 2.61 -2.53
CA GLU A 51 -11.14 1.53 -3.05
C GLU A 51 -9.93 1.26 -2.15
N THR A 52 -9.23 2.31 -1.70
CA THR A 52 -8.03 2.16 -0.85
C THR A 52 -8.37 1.62 0.53
N GLN A 53 -9.48 2.07 1.12
CA GLN A 53 -9.95 1.56 2.40
C GLN A 53 -10.30 0.07 2.29
N ASP A 54 -11.03 -0.31 1.24
CA ASP A 54 -11.39 -1.71 0.97
C ASP A 54 -10.17 -2.57 0.66
N TYR A 55 -9.20 -2.04 -0.08
CA TYR A 55 -7.94 -2.72 -0.37
C TYR A 55 -7.14 -2.99 0.92
N VAL A 56 -6.97 -1.98 1.77
CA VAL A 56 -6.28 -2.11 3.06
C VAL A 56 -6.96 -3.13 3.94
N ASN A 57 -8.29 -3.08 4.06
CA ASN A 57 -9.04 -4.03 4.88
C ASN A 57 -8.87 -5.47 4.39
N ARG A 58 -8.95 -5.71 3.08
CA ARG A 58 -8.76 -7.05 2.50
C ARG A 58 -7.34 -7.59 2.74
N VAL A 59 -6.31 -6.78 2.51
CA VAL A 59 -4.91 -7.21 2.69
C VAL A 59 -4.61 -7.51 4.16
N LEU A 60 -5.08 -6.66 5.07
CA LEU A 60 -4.86 -6.86 6.51
C LEU A 60 -5.62 -8.06 7.07
N ASP A 61 -6.73 -8.46 6.46
CA ASP A 61 -7.44 -9.69 6.85
C ASP A 61 -6.70 -10.95 6.40
N ILE A 62 -6.07 -10.91 5.21
CA ILE A 62 -5.22 -12.01 4.71
C ILE A 62 -3.92 -12.15 5.52
N TYR A 63 -3.39 -11.05 6.06
CA TYR A 63 -2.12 -11.03 6.81
C TYR A 63 -2.26 -11.53 8.27
N ARG A 64 -3.45 -11.94 8.69
CA ARG A 64 -3.71 -12.44 10.05
C ARG A 64 -3.10 -13.81 10.33
#